data_AF-A0A2T5JIW7-F1
#
_entry.id   AF-A0A2T5JIW7-F1
#
_cell.length_a   1.000
_cell.length_b   1.000
_cell.length_c   1.000
_cell.angle_alpha   90.00
_cell.angle_beta   90.00
_cell.angle_gamma   90.00
#
_symmetry.space_group_name_H-M   'P 1'
#
loop_
_entity.id
_entity.type
_entity.pdbx_description
1 polymer ?
#
loop_
_entity_poly.entity_id
_entity_poly.type
_entity_poly.pdbx_seq_one_letter_code
_entity_poly.pdbx_strand_id
1 'polypeptide(L)'
;MKSICYTCLLVLIFTGSAEARSFASTLPSEREAGILNAKMPTEIAKLQASEKIDASNGMALEEALEIGDTSFQRVESQRVAQLDKGTKRHDSERLPAGDKKQAEENKACTDCPELISIPGYKFAIGKFAVTFEEWDACVADGGCGGYQPPDNGWGRGNRPVINVNWNDAQTYIQWLSDKSGKAYRLPSAEEWEIAARAGTTTEYYWGDDVGRNHANCDGCGSEWDNRRTAPVGSFKPNAFGLYDMMGNVWQWTDTCWQGNCAKRLFFGGSWNHRPQDMRATTRNWFDTTKRMRYLGFRLAMTTP
;
A
#
# COMPACT_ATOMS: atom_id res chain seq x y z
N MET A 1 -37.61 -1.18 -29.49
CA MET A 1 -36.98 0.15 -29.34
C MET A 1 -35.68 -0.08 -28.60
N LYS A 2 -34.54 0.05 -29.31
CA LYS A 2 -33.21 -0.37 -28.87
C LYS A 2 -32.43 0.81 -28.30
N SER A 3 -31.51 0.49 -27.39
CA SER A 3 -30.59 1.36 -26.66
C SER A 3 -29.98 2.48 -27.49
N ILE A 4 -30.00 3.67 -26.90
CA ILE A 4 -29.19 4.82 -27.30
C ILE A 4 -27.75 4.57 -26.85
N CYS A 5 -26.83 4.64 -27.82
CA CYS A 5 -25.39 4.46 -27.61
C CYS A 5 -24.79 5.74 -27.02
N TYR A 6 -23.95 5.56 -25.98
CA TYR A 6 -23.38 6.60 -25.11
C TYR A 6 -22.34 7.52 -25.78
N THR A 7 -22.13 7.43 -27.09
CA THR A 7 -21.09 8.15 -27.83
C THR A 7 -21.53 9.50 -28.40
N CYS A 8 -22.77 9.96 -28.16
CA CYS A 8 -23.26 11.26 -28.66
C CYS A 8 -23.46 12.34 -27.60
N LEU A 9 -23.12 12.11 -26.32
CA LEU A 9 -23.31 13.10 -25.24
C LEU A 9 -22.02 13.79 -24.77
N LEU A 10 -20.97 13.84 -25.60
CA LEU A 10 -19.67 14.44 -25.24
C LEU A 10 -19.11 15.44 -26.27
N VAL A 11 -19.96 16.00 -27.14
CA VAL A 11 -19.55 17.05 -28.10
C VAL A 11 -20.29 18.39 -27.84
N LEU A 12 -20.90 18.57 -26.66
CA LEU A 12 -21.62 19.81 -26.31
C LEU A 12 -21.14 20.53 -25.03
N ILE A 13 -19.88 20.36 -24.62
CA ILE A 13 -19.26 21.21 -23.56
C ILE A 13 -17.92 21.83 -24.02
N PHE A 14 -17.75 22.07 -25.33
CA PHE A 14 -16.76 23.02 -25.83
C PHE A 14 -17.38 23.84 -26.97
N THR A 15 -18.12 24.89 -26.61
CA THR A 15 -18.48 25.98 -27.52
C THR A 15 -18.02 27.30 -26.95
N GLY A 16 -16.73 27.60 -27.18
CA GLY A 16 -16.18 28.95 -27.11
C GLY A 16 -16.11 29.54 -28.51
N SER A 17 -17.12 30.34 -28.86
CA SER A 17 -17.16 31.40 -29.89
C SER A 17 -16.94 31.10 -31.38
N ALA A 18 -17.86 31.71 -32.14
CA ALA A 18 -17.80 32.23 -33.50
C ALA A 18 -18.18 31.31 -34.69
N GLU A 19 -19.41 31.55 -35.16
CA GLU A 19 -19.83 31.57 -36.57
C GLU A 19 -20.29 30.26 -37.23
N ALA A 20 -21.57 29.98 -37.04
CA ALA A 20 -22.39 29.20 -37.95
C ALA A 20 -23.02 30.11 -39.04
N ARG A 21 -22.89 29.72 -40.31
CA ARG A 21 -23.71 30.00 -41.52
C ARG A 21 -22.86 29.47 -42.69
N SER A 22 -23.29 28.69 -43.67
CA SER A 22 -24.57 28.56 -44.35
C SER A 22 -24.46 27.39 -45.35
N PHE A 23 -25.59 26.96 -45.91
CA PHE A 23 -25.75 26.08 -47.08
C PHE A 23 -25.66 24.55 -46.89
N ALA A 24 -26.83 23.98 -46.61
CA ALA A 24 -27.22 22.70 -47.19
C ALA A 24 -27.53 22.88 -48.68
N SER A 25 -26.86 22.14 -49.56
CA SER A 25 -27.44 21.58 -50.79
C SER A 25 -26.40 20.73 -51.52
N THR A 26 -26.80 19.49 -51.86
CA THR A 26 -26.14 18.46 -52.70
C THR A 26 -25.49 17.29 -51.95
N LEU A 27 -26.30 16.24 -51.72
CA LEU A 27 -25.84 14.88 -51.48
C LEU A 27 -25.62 14.20 -52.85
N PRO A 28 -24.45 13.62 -53.16
CA PRO A 28 -24.29 12.68 -54.25
C PRO A 28 -24.76 11.27 -53.85
N SER A 29 -25.22 10.52 -54.85
CA SER A 29 -25.85 9.21 -54.78
C SER A 29 -24.90 8.06 -54.38
N GLU A 30 -25.48 6.94 -53.95
CA GLU A 30 -24.85 5.73 -53.37
C GLU A 30 -23.86 4.95 -54.27
N ARG A 31 -23.19 5.56 -55.26
CA ARG A 31 -22.19 4.87 -56.10
C ARG A 31 -20.71 5.20 -55.81
N GLU A 32 -20.40 6.01 -54.82
CA GLU A 32 -18.99 6.32 -54.45
C GLU A 32 -18.54 5.83 -53.06
N ALA A 33 -19.39 5.14 -52.29
CA ALA A 33 -19.01 4.52 -51.01
C ALA A 33 -18.24 3.18 -51.17
N GLY A 34 -18.03 2.72 -52.41
CA GLY A 34 -17.42 1.42 -52.72
C GLY A 34 -15.90 1.39 -52.89
N ILE A 35 -15.19 2.54 -52.83
CA ILE A 35 -13.74 2.58 -53.15
C ILE A 35 -12.85 2.93 -51.94
N LEU A 36 -13.40 3.45 -50.82
CA LEU A 36 -12.59 3.73 -49.62
C LEU A 36 -12.39 2.54 -48.68
N ASN A 37 -13.12 1.42 -48.84
CA ASN A 37 -13.08 0.31 -47.88
C ASN A 37 -12.12 -0.84 -48.27
N ALA A 38 -11.19 -0.61 -49.19
CA ALA A 38 -10.21 -1.62 -49.66
C ALA A 38 -8.74 -1.26 -49.36
N LYS A 39 -8.45 -0.23 -48.54
CA LYS A 39 -7.07 0.21 -48.25
C LYS A 39 -6.63 0.20 -46.78
N MET A 40 -7.48 -0.16 -45.82
CA MET A 40 -7.07 -0.29 -44.41
C MET A 40 -6.44 -1.64 -43.98
N PRO A 41 -6.63 -2.78 -44.66
CA PRO A 41 -5.99 -4.02 -44.20
C PRO A 41 -4.49 -4.17 -44.53
N THR A 42 -3.95 -3.35 -45.45
CA THR A 42 -2.60 -3.59 -46.01
C THR A 42 -1.47 -2.85 -45.28
N GLU A 43 -1.78 -1.83 -44.46
CA GLU A 43 -0.78 -1.11 -43.66
C GLU A 43 -0.61 -1.70 -42.24
N ILE A 44 -1.61 -2.42 -41.71
CA ILE A 44 -1.50 -3.14 -40.43
C ILE A 44 -0.56 -4.36 -40.58
N ALA A 45 -0.54 -5.02 -41.73
CA ALA A 45 0.35 -6.15 -42.01
C ALA A 45 1.82 -5.76 -42.24
N LYS A 46 2.13 -4.48 -42.49
CA LYS A 46 3.53 -3.99 -42.64
C LYS A 46 4.18 -3.59 -41.33
N LEU A 47 3.41 -3.29 -40.28
CA LEU A 47 3.94 -2.97 -38.96
C LEU A 47 4.28 -4.23 -38.12
N GLN A 48 3.76 -5.41 -38.49
CA GLN A 48 4.00 -6.67 -37.78
C GLN A 48 5.24 -7.44 -38.26
N ALA A 49 6.09 -6.85 -39.12
CA ALA A 49 7.26 -7.53 -39.70
C ALA A 49 8.63 -6.94 -39.31
N SER A 50 8.73 -6.11 -38.25
CA SER A 50 10.01 -5.46 -37.89
C SER A 50 10.50 -5.58 -36.44
N GLU A 51 9.97 -6.50 -35.62
CA GLU A 51 10.62 -6.88 -34.35
C GLU A 51 11.37 -8.21 -34.50
N LYS A 52 12.63 -8.13 -34.94
CA LYS A 52 13.66 -9.08 -34.51
C LYS A 52 14.38 -8.43 -33.33
N ILE A 53 14.06 -8.83 -32.11
CA ILE A 53 14.86 -8.48 -30.93
C ILE A 53 15.73 -9.68 -30.57
N ASP A 54 17.03 -9.40 -30.58
CA ASP A 54 18.14 -10.28 -30.26
C ASP A 54 18.12 -10.69 -28.79
N ALA A 55 18.37 -11.96 -28.52
CA ALA A 55 18.31 -12.58 -27.20
C ALA A 55 19.58 -12.26 -26.41
N SER A 56 19.64 -11.10 -25.73
CA SER A 56 20.68 -10.86 -24.72
C SER A 56 20.36 -9.87 -23.58
N ASN A 57 19.14 -9.35 -23.46
CA ASN A 57 18.75 -8.46 -22.34
C ASN A 57 17.48 -8.92 -21.61
N GLY A 58 17.51 -10.13 -21.06
CA GLY A 58 16.42 -10.68 -20.24
C GLY A 58 16.55 -10.33 -18.76
N MET A 59 16.42 -9.04 -18.39
CA MET A 59 16.34 -8.66 -16.97
C MET A 59 15.84 -7.23 -16.71
N ALA A 60 14.83 -6.75 -17.44
CA ALA A 60 14.14 -5.50 -17.10
C ALA A 60 12.86 -5.35 -17.95
N LEU A 61 11.77 -6.08 -17.65
CA LEU A 61 10.43 -5.65 -18.11
C LEU A 61 9.22 -6.37 -17.44
N GLU A 62 9.37 -6.99 -16.26
CA GLU A 62 8.23 -7.65 -15.59
C GLU A 62 7.78 -6.99 -14.27
N GLU A 63 8.39 -5.87 -13.86
CA GLU A 63 8.04 -5.19 -12.60
C GLU A 63 7.10 -3.98 -12.78
N ALA A 64 6.58 -3.74 -13.98
CA ALA A 64 5.88 -2.48 -14.32
C ALA A 64 4.35 -2.55 -14.48
N LEU A 65 3.69 -3.68 -14.19
CA LEU A 65 2.24 -3.82 -14.45
C LEU A 65 1.47 -4.59 -13.37
N GLU A 66 1.49 -4.10 -12.13
CA GLU A 66 0.35 -4.21 -11.21
C GLU A 66 0.18 -2.87 -10.48
N ILE A 67 -0.01 -1.78 -11.25
CA ILE A 67 -0.54 -0.53 -10.69
C ILE A 67 -2.02 -0.79 -10.41
N GLY A 68 -2.37 -0.83 -9.12
CA GLY A 68 -3.74 -0.98 -8.64
C GLY A 68 -4.69 -0.03 -9.36
N ASP A 69 -5.75 -0.62 -9.89
CA ASP A 69 -6.87 -0.01 -10.60
C ASP A 69 -7.31 1.33 -9.97
N THR A 70 -7.00 2.44 -10.65
CA THR A 70 -7.32 3.81 -10.22
C THR A 70 -8.81 4.18 -10.37
N SER A 71 -9.70 3.22 -10.63
CA SER A 71 -11.13 3.48 -10.84
C SER A 71 -11.96 3.65 -9.56
N PHE A 72 -11.41 3.46 -8.36
CA PHE A 72 -12.19 3.49 -7.11
C PHE A 72 -12.13 4.79 -6.29
N GLN A 73 -11.53 5.86 -6.80
CA GLN A 73 -11.41 7.15 -6.08
C GLN A 73 -12.73 7.95 -5.94
N ARG A 74 -13.92 7.39 -6.27
CA ARG A 74 -15.17 8.19 -6.28
C ARG A 74 -16.41 7.60 -5.60
N VAL A 75 -16.33 6.52 -4.82
CA VAL A 75 -17.55 5.92 -4.20
C VAL A 75 -17.62 6.02 -2.67
N GLU A 76 -16.52 6.26 -1.96
CA GLU A 76 -16.54 6.15 -0.49
C GLU A 76 -16.65 7.47 0.29
N SER A 77 -17.28 8.50 -0.27
CA SER A 77 -17.67 9.73 0.48
C SER A 77 -19.12 9.71 0.98
N GLN A 78 -19.87 8.63 0.76
CA GLN A 78 -21.30 8.56 1.11
C GLN A 78 -21.73 7.34 1.95
N ARG A 79 -20.82 6.65 2.65
CA ARG A 79 -21.17 5.55 3.57
C ARG A 79 -20.77 5.74 5.03
N VAL A 80 -20.61 6.99 5.47
CA VAL A 80 -20.57 7.35 6.90
C VAL A 80 -21.89 8.02 7.28
N ALA A 81 -22.97 7.23 7.24
CA ALA A 81 -24.21 7.45 7.98
C ALA A 81 -25.12 6.24 7.73
N GLN A 82 -25.67 5.66 8.80
CA GLN A 82 -26.56 4.50 8.84
C GLN A 82 -25.89 3.12 8.87
N LEU A 83 -25.52 2.70 10.08
CA LEU A 83 -25.76 1.33 10.55
C LEU A 83 -25.95 1.40 12.07
N ASP A 84 -27.14 1.86 12.47
CA ASP A 84 -27.66 1.63 13.81
C ASP A 84 -29.07 1.05 13.62
N LYS A 85 -29.14 -0.29 13.63
CA LYS A 85 -30.34 -1.12 13.83
C LYS A 85 -29.98 -2.61 13.73
N GLY A 86 -29.72 -3.18 14.91
CA GLY A 86 -30.22 -4.48 15.33
C GLY A 86 -29.91 -5.71 14.49
N THR A 87 -28.87 -6.45 14.90
CA THR A 87 -28.84 -7.90 14.70
C THR A 87 -28.48 -8.57 16.02
N LYS A 88 -29.36 -9.48 16.44
CA LYS A 88 -29.30 -10.26 17.67
C LYS A 88 -28.02 -11.10 17.71
N ARG A 89 -27.31 -11.05 18.85
CA ARG A 89 -26.20 -11.97 19.16
C ARG A 89 -26.76 -13.38 19.28
N HIS A 90 -26.19 -14.31 18.51
CA HIS A 90 -26.25 -15.71 18.84
C HIS A 90 -25.14 -15.98 19.86
N ASP A 91 -25.55 -16.46 21.04
CA ASP A 91 -24.65 -16.91 22.09
C ASP A 91 -23.84 -18.10 21.57
N SER A 92 -22.52 -17.90 21.44
CA SER A 92 -21.56 -18.98 21.26
C SER A 92 -21.08 -19.40 22.65
N GLU A 93 -21.36 -20.66 22.95
CA GLU A 93 -21.11 -21.36 24.19
C GLU A 93 -19.62 -21.34 24.55
N ARG A 94 -19.35 -20.88 25.77
CA ARG A 94 -18.02 -20.69 26.35
C ARG A 94 -17.45 -22.05 26.74
N LEU A 95 -16.47 -22.54 25.98
CA LEU A 95 -15.63 -23.67 26.43
C LEU A 95 -14.72 -23.20 27.57
N PRO A 96 -14.57 -23.98 28.67
CA PRO A 96 -13.80 -23.56 29.83
C PRO A 96 -12.31 -23.51 29.51
N ALA A 97 -11.69 -22.36 29.76
CA ALA A 97 -10.24 -22.20 29.79
C ALA A 97 -9.69 -23.05 30.94
N GLY A 98 -8.81 -24.00 30.61
CA GLY A 98 -8.04 -24.73 31.61
C GLY A 98 -7.06 -23.79 32.29
N ASP A 99 -7.09 -23.79 33.62
CA ASP A 99 -6.14 -23.09 34.49
C ASP A 99 -4.69 -23.49 34.15
N LYS A 100 -3.96 -22.58 33.50
CA LYS A 100 -2.50 -22.59 33.50
C LYS A 100 -2.01 -21.30 34.16
N LYS A 101 -1.61 -21.48 35.42
CA LYS A 101 -0.71 -20.65 36.24
C LYS A 101 -0.35 -19.27 35.65
N GLN A 102 -1.07 -18.30 36.16
CA GLN A 102 -0.68 -16.90 36.21
C GLN A 102 0.47 -16.76 37.22
N ALA A 103 1.72 -16.80 36.73
CA ALA A 103 2.91 -16.39 37.47
C ALA A 103 4.13 -16.30 36.54
N GLU A 104 4.12 -15.36 35.59
CA GLU A 104 5.34 -14.68 35.15
C GLU A 104 4.99 -13.19 35.02
N GLU A 105 5.22 -12.46 36.10
CA GLU A 105 5.16 -11.00 36.11
C GLU A 105 6.11 -10.46 35.04
N ASN A 106 5.56 -9.71 34.08
CA ASN A 106 6.21 -8.71 33.23
C ASN A 106 7.75 -8.71 33.30
N LYS A 107 8.39 -9.69 32.64
CA LYS A 107 9.81 -9.52 32.31
C LYS A 107 9.87 -8.35 31.35
N ALA A 108 10.31 -7.19 31.82
CA ALA A 108 10.48 -6.01 31.00
C ALA A 108 11.43 -6.36 29.86
N CYS A 109 10.87 -6.59 28.67
CA CYS A 109 11.62 -6.83 27.46
C CYS A 109 12.34 -5.53 27.11
N THR A 110 13.61 -5.44 27.50
CA THR A 110 14.44 -4.24 27.36
C THR A 110 14.75 -3.96 25.89
N ASP A 111 14.73 -5.01 25.07
CA ASP A 111 15.02 -4.95 23.63
C ASP A 111 13.74 -5.04 22.77
N CYS A 112 12.56 -4.85 23.36
CA CYS A 112 11.32 -4.86 22.59
C CYS A 112 11.11 -3.53 21.87
N PRO A 113 10.55 -3.55 20.65
CA PRO A 113 10.23 -2.33 19.91
C PRO A 113 9.32 -1.41 20.73
N GLU A 114 9.61 -0.10 20.70
CA GLU A 114 8.79 0.93 21.34
C GLU A 114 7.46 1.06 20.61
N LEU A 115 6.33 0.99 21.33
CA LEU A 115 4.98 1.21 20.79
C LEU A 115 4.39 2.48 21.40
N ILE A 116 3.68 3.24 20.58
CA ILE A 116 2.97 4.47 20.97
C ILE A 116 1.48 4.15 21.09
N SER A 117 0.90 4.42 22.26
CA SER A 117 -0.56 4.36 22.48
C SER A 117 -1.27 5.46 21.70
N ILE A 118 -2.30 5.10 20.93
CA ILE A 118 -3.02 6.06 20.09
C ILE A 118 -4.13 6.75 20.89
N PRO A 119 -4.10 8.08 21.07
CA PRO A 119 -5.10 8.80 21.86
C PRO A 119 -6.53 8.58 21.34
N GLY A 120 -7.42 8.14 22.22
CA GLY A 120 -8.83 7.88 21.88
C GLY A 120 -9.11 6.49 21.29
N TYR A 121 -8.09 5.64 21.13
CA TYR A 121 -8.24 4.30 20.58
C TYR A 121 -7.62 3.23 21.49
N LYS A 122 -8.09 1.99 21.36
CA LYS A 122 -7.65 0.83 22.17
C LYS A 122 -6.52 0.04 21.53
N PHE A 123 -5.53 0.74 20.98
CA PHE A 123 -4.34 0.10 20.45
C PHE A 123 -3.11 0.98 20.60
N ALA A 124 -1.96 0.32 20.57
CA ALA A 124 -0.66 0.95 20.40
C ALA A 124 -0.02 0.42 19.10
N ILE A 125 0.81 1.23 18.46
CA ILE A 125 1.48 0.90 17.21
C ILE A 125 2.96 1.26 17.31
N GLY A 126 3.83 0.49 16.66
CA GLY A 126 5.28 0.65 16.74
C GLY A 126 5.70 2.08 16.42
N LYS A 127 6.62 2.68 17.15
CA LYS A 127 7.12 4.02 16.83
C LYS A 127 7.76 4.08 15.44
N PHE A 128 8.45 3.01 15.09
CA PHE A 128 9.12 2.77 13.83
C PHE A 128 8.59 1.51 13.14
N ALA A 129 8.96 1.32 11.87
CA ALA A 129 8.93 0.00 11.25
C ALA A 129 9.97 -0.91 11.92
N VAL A 130 9.73 -2.22 11.90
CA VAL A 130 10.69 -3.20 12.45
C VAL A 130 12.01 -3.08 11.70
N THR A 131 13.10 -3.03 12.43
CA THR A 131 14.45 -2.81 11.90
C THR A 131 15.17 -4.14 11.62
N PHE A 132 16.27 -4.06 10.87
CA PHE A 132 17.15 -5.20 10.70
C PHE A 132 17.79 -5.65 12.02
N GLU A 133 18.15 -4.72 12.91
CA GLU A 133 18.67 -5.06 14.26
C GLU A 133 17.65 -5.86 15.07
N GLU A 134 16.39 -5.42 15.08
CA GLU A 134 15.30 -6.13 15.76
C GLU A 134 15.02 -7.50 15.11
N TRP A 135 15.05 -7.59 13.78
CA TRP A 135 14.92 -8.86 13.07
C TRP A 135 16.10 -9.82 13.35
N ASP A 136 17.32 -9.30 13.40
CA ASP A 136 18.52 -10.08 13.65
C ASP A 136 18.51 -10.69 15.06
N ALA A 137 17.92 -10.00 16.05
CA ALA A 137 17.67 -10.57 17.37
C ALA A 137 16.73 -11.78 17.30
N CYS A 138 15.67 -11.72 16.47
CA CYS A 138 14.78 -12.87 16.26
C CYS A 138 15.49 -14.06 15.61
N VAL A 139 16.39 -13.80 14.66
CA VAL A 139 17.21 -14.84 14.02
C VAL A 139 18.18 -15.45 15.01
N ALA A 140 18.87 -14.63 15.81
CA ALA A 140 19.83 -15.07 16.82
C ALA A 140 19.19 -15.97 17.90
N ASP A 141 17.94 -15.65 18.28
CA ASP A 141 17.15 -16.45 19.22
C ASP A 141 16.52 -17.69 18.58
N GLY A 142 16.69 -17.90 17.27
CA GLY A 142 16.08 -19.01 16.52
C GLY A 142 14.59 -18.84 16.23
N GLY A 143 13.98 -17.71 16.59
CA GLY A 143 12.56 -17.43 16.41
C GLY A 143 12.14 -17.24 14.95
N CYS A 144 13.04 -16.70 14.12
CA CYS A 144 12.77 -16.40 12.71
C CYS A 144 13.25 -17.51 11.74
N GLY A 145 13.40 -18.75 12.22
CA GLY A 145 13.70 -19.91 11.39
C GLY A 145 15.03 -19.84 10.63
N GLY A 146 15.96 -19.02 11.09
CA GLY A 146 17.24 -18.77 10.40
C GLY A 146 17.13 -17.93 9.13
N TYR A 147 15.95 -17.41 8.78
CA TYR A 147 15.80 -16.57 7.60
C TYR A 147 16.46 -15.21 7.82
N GLN A 148 17.48 -14.92 7.00
CA GLN A 148 18.22 -13.66 6.99
C GLN A 148 17.85 -12.87 5.72
N PRO A 149 16.90 -11.93 5.78
CA PRO A 149 16.52 -11.13 4.63
C PRO A 149 17.72 -10.33 4.11
N PRO A 150 17.97 -10.32 2.79
CA PRO A 150 19.06 -9.54 2.22
C PRO A 150 18.80 -8.04 2.41
N ASP A 151 19.84 -7.30 2.78
CA ASP A 151 19.81 -5.83 2.96
C ASP A 151 20.10 -5.07 1.65
N ASN A 152 20.26 -5.80 0.54
CA ASN A 152 20.66 -5.29 -0.78
C ASN A 152 21.98 -4.51 -0.78
N GLY A 153 22.87 -4.75 0.19
CA GLY A 153 24.12 -4.00 0.34
C GLY A 153 23.91 -2.57 0.86
N TRP A 154 22.75 -2.24 1.40
CA TRP A 154 22.44 -0.91 1.94
C TRP A 154 22.82 -0.74 3.40
N GLY A 155 23.22 -1.84 4.06
CA GLY A 155 23.47 -1.92 5.48
C GLY A 155 22.24 -2.37 6.27
N ARG A 156 22.52 -3.01 7.40
CA ARG A 156 21.55 -3.51 8.39
C ARG A 156 21.37 -2.48 9.53
N GLY A 157 21.23 -2.96 10.76
CA GLY A 157 21.10 -2.12 11.96
C GLY A 157 19.74 -1.44 12.01
N ASN A 158 19.74 -0.14 12.30
CA ASN A 158 18.53 0.66 12.51
C ASN A 158 17.77 1.03 11.21
N ARG A 159 17.99 0.30 10.12
CA ARG A 159 17.22 0.42 8.87
C ARG A 159 16.01 -0.51 8.93
N PRO A 160 14.87 -0.16 8.32
CA PRO A 160 13.72 -1.03 8.31
C PRO A 160 14.08 -2.36 7.63
N VAL A 161 13.62 -3.47 8.21
CA VAL A 161 13.73 -4.78 7.58
C VAL A 161 12.91 -4.77 6.29
N ILE A 162 13.51 -5.28 5.23
CA ILE A 162 12.94 -5.40 3.88
C ILE A 162 13.12 -6.84 3.40
N ASN A 163 12.54 -7.18 2.24
CA ASN A 163 12.58 -8.55 1.71
C ASN A 163 11.95 -9.57 2.68
N VAL A 164 10.91 -9.14 3.41
CA VAL A 164 10.09 -9.98 4.27
C VAL A 164 8.67 -10.03 3.71
N ASN A 165 8.06 -11.21 3.74
CA ASN A 165 6.67 -11.38 3.37
C ASN A 165 5.77 -11.33 4.61
N TRP A 166 4.46 -11.43 4.39
CA TRP A 166 3.50 -11.37 5.48
C TRP A 166 3.66 -12.53 6.47
N ASN A 167 3.94 -13.75 5.99
CA ASN A 167 4.15 -14.92 6.84
C ASN A 167 5.43 -14.83 7.68
N ASP A 168 6.50 -14.25 7.12
CA ASP A 168 7.74 -13.94 7.84
C ASP A 168 7.45 -12.97 8.99
N ALA A 169 6.67 -11.92 8.74
CA ALA A 169 6.25 -10.97 9.76
C ALA A 169 5.43 -11.63 10.88
N GLN A 170 4.53 -12.57 10.55
CA GLN A 170 3.81 -13.35 11.57
C GLN A 170 4.74 -14.21 12.43
N THR A 171 5.76 -14.81 11.81
CA THR A 171 6.77 -15.61 12.54
C THR A 171 7.53 -14.75 13.54
N TYR A 172 7.97 -13.56 13.12
CA TYR A 172 8.60 -12.57 13.99
C TYR A 172 7.67 -12.14 15.13
N ILE A 173 6.41 -11.85 14.82
CA ILE A 173 5.39 -11.43 15.81
C ILE A 173 5.16 -12.52 16.85
N GLN A 174 5.07 -13.78 16.44
CA GLN A 174 4.89 -14.91 17.35
C GLN A 174 6.07 -15.02 18.31
N TRP A 175 7.30 -15.03 17.79
CA TRP A 175 8.51 -15.04 18.60
C TRP A 175 8.55 -13.88 19.61
N LEU A 176 8.25 -12.66 19.16
CA LEU A 176 8.29 -11.48 20.03
C LEU A 176 7.21 -11.56 21.12
N SER A 177 6.04 -12.09 20.78
CA SER A 177 4.94 -12.30 21.72
C SER A 177 5.32 -13.31 22.79
N ASP A 178 5.90 -14.44 22.40
CA ASP A 178 6.37 -15.47 23.32
C ASP A 178 7.51 -14.97 24.22
N LYS A 179 8.45 -14.20 23.65
CA LYS A 179 9.60 -13.65 24.39
C LYS A 179 9.21 -12.61 25.44
N SER A 180 8.17 -11.83 25.18
CA SER A 180 7.79 -10.67 26.00
C SER A 180 6.54 -10.89 26.86
N GLY A 181 5.76 -11.94 26.60
CA GLY A 181 4.45 -12.15 27.19
C GLY A 181 3.37 -11.17 26.71
N LYS A 182 3.63 -10.37 25.67
CA LYS A 182 2.68 -9.39 25.11
C LYS A 182 2.07 -9.90 23.81
N ALA A 183 0.82 -9.53 23.54
CA ALA A 183 0.11 -9.94 22.32
C ALA A 183 0.37 -8.97 21.16
N TYR A 184 1.51 -9.14 20.47
CA TYR A 184 1.82 -8.36 19.27
C TYR A 184 1.05 -8.88 18.04
N ARG A 185 0.85 -8.00 17.06
CA ARG A 185 0.23 -8.30 15.77
C ARG A 185 0.63 -7.27 14.72
N LEU A 186 0.22 -7.47 13.47
CA LEU A 186 0.18 -6.38 12.49
C LEU A 186 -1.01 -5.45 12.78
N PRO A 187 -0.93 -4.16 12.42
CA PRO A 187 -2.08 -3.29 12.47
C PRO A 187 -3.13 -3.73 11.44
N SER A 188 -4.40 -3.42 11.68
CA SER A 188 -5.40 -3.39 10.61
C SER A 188 -5.14 -2.20 9.68
N ALA A 189 -5.73 -2.21 8.48
CA ALA A 189 -5.70 -1.07 7.56
C ALA A 189 -6.27 0.20 8.21
N GLU A 190 -7.34 0.07 9.00
CA GLU A 190 -7.97 1.20 9.69
C GLU A 190 -7.07 1.76 10.80
N GLU A 191 -6.48 0.90 11.63
CA GLU A 191 -5.53 1.31 12.66
C GLU A 191 -4.31 1.99 12.06
N TRP A 192 -3.79 1.46 10.95
CA TRP A 192 -2.67 2.06 10.24
C TRP A 192 -3.03 3.45 9.71
N GLU A 193 -4.20 3.63 9.08
CA GLU A 193 -4.63 4.92 8.54
C GLU A 193 -4.87 5.96 9.65
N ILE A 194 -5.52 5.58 10.76
CA ILE A 194 -5.70 6.43 11.95
C ILE A 194 -4.34 6.88 12.48
N ALA A 195 -3.42 5.93 12.66
CA ALA A 195 -2.08 6.19 13.15
C ALA A 195 -1.28 7.11 12.21
N ALA A 196 -1.36 6.88 10.90
CA ALA A 196 -0.64 7.65 9.89
C ALA A 196 -1.10 9.10 9.85
N ARG A 197 -2.43 9.32 9.87
CA ARG A 197 -3.04 10.65 9.80
C ARG A 197 -2.81 11.49 11.05
N ALA A 198 -2.77 10.87 12.22
CA ALA A 198 -2.61 11.55 13.51
C ALA A 198 -3.49 12.80 13.68
N GLY A 199 -4.77 12.70 13.28
CA GLY A 199 -5.76 13.77 13.38
C GLY A 199 -5.83 14.74 12.19
N THR A 200 -4.93 14.61 11.21
CA THR A 200 -4.94 15.44 9.99
C THR A 200 -5.89 14.88 8.91
N THR A 201 -6.36 15.78 8.04
CA THR A 201 -7.14 15.44 6.83
C THR A 201 -6.42 15.81 5.53
N THR A 202 -5.16 16.26 5.63
CA THR A 202 -4.29 16.66 4.51
C THR A 202 -3.74 15.45 3.74
N GLU A 203 -3.09 15.69 2.60
CA GLU A 203 -2.49 14.60 1.79
C GLU A 203 -1.42 13.81 2.55
N TYR A 204 -0.59 14.52 3.33
CA TYR A 204 0.43 13.99 4.22
C TYR A 204 0.19 14.51 5.65
N TYR A 205 0.71 13.84 6.69
CA TYR A 205 0.50 14.33 8.08
C TYR A 205 1.16 15.69 8.35
N TRP A 206 2.03 16.17 7.46
CA TRP A 206 2.69 17.47 7.56
C TRP A 206 2.04 18.58 6.70
N GLY A 207 1.06 18.24 5.87
CA GLY A 207 0.40 19.19 4.95
C GLY A 207 0.05 18.57 3.60
N ASP A 208 -0.40 19.42 2.66
CA ASP A 208 -0.81 18.99 1.32
C ASP A 208 0.33 19.04 0.29
N ASP A 209 1.40 19.78 0.59
CA ASP A 209 2.58 19.82 -0.27
C ASP A 209 3.57 18.72 0.14
N VAL A 210 4.15 18.05 -0.85
CA VAL A 210 5.20 17.04 -0.61
C VAL A 210 6.42 17.66 0.07
N GLY A 211 6.74 18.92 -0.27
CA GLY A 211 7.91 19.63 0.20
C GLY A 211 9.22 18.90 -0.11
N ARG A 212 10.23 19.14 0.71
CA ARG A 212 11.55 18.50 0.59
C ARG A 212 11.98 17.92 1.93
N ASN A 213 12.49 16.69 1.89
CA ASN A 213 13.07 16.00 3.04
C ASN A 213 12.09 15.80 4.22
N HIS A 214 10.80 15.62 3.91
CA HIS A 214 9.78 15.22 4.89
C HIS A 214 9.62 13.70 5.01
N ALA A 215 10.00 12.97 3.97
CA ALA A 215 9.93 11.52 3.87
C ALA A 215 11.02 11.00 2.92
N ASN A 216 11.21 9.68 2.89
CA ASN A 216 12.05 9.01 1.89
C ASN A 216 11.17 8.39 0.80
N CYS A 217 11.19 8.97 -0.40
CA CYS A 217 10.44 8.53 -1.58
C CYS A 217 11.11 9.05 -2.86
N ASP A 218 10.70 8.55 -4.04
CA ASP A 218 11.18 9.06 -5.34
C ASP A 218 10.62 10.47 -5.59
N GLY A 219 11.47 11.49 -5.45
CA GLY A 219 11.10 12.90 -5.60
C GLY A 219 10.78 13.64 -4.30
N CYS A 220 11.04 13.03 -3.13
CA CYS A 220 10.94 13.71 -1.82
C CYS A 220 12.17 14.57 -1.48
N GLY A 221 13.28 14.41 -2.20
CA GLY A 221 14.51 15.18 -2.07
C GLY A 221 15.35 14.90 -0.83
N SER A 222 15.19 13.72 -0.21
CA SER A 222 16.07 13.21 0.85
C SER A 222 17.39 12.68 0.29
N GLU A 223 18.41 12.44 1.13
CA GLU A 223 19.69 11.88 0.67
C GLU A 223 19.59 10.42 0.18
N TRP A 224 18.53 9.71 0.56
CA TRP A 224 18.24 8.31 0.22
C TRP A 224 17.19 8.14 -0.89
N ASP A 225 16.59 9.25 -1.31
CA ASP A 225 15.56 9.33 -2.36
C ASP A 225 15.96 8.50 -3.58
N ASN A 226 15.09 7.54 -3.94
CA ASN A 226 15.23 6.63 -5.07
C ASN A 226 16.58 5.88 -5.12
N ARG A 227 17.21 5.68 -3.95
CA ARG A 227 18.49 4.95 -3.83
C ARG A 227 18.37 3.75 -2.89
N ARG A 228 17.83 3.96 -1.70
CA ARG A 228 17.71 2.95 -0.63
C ARG A 228 16.77 3.44 0.47
N THR A 229 16.50 2.59 1.45
CA THR A 229 15.82 3.00 2.69
C THR A 229 16.62 4.09 3.43
N ALA A 230 16.02 4.73 4.42
CA ALA A 230 16.69 5.55 5.41
C ALA A 230 16.70 4.78 6.75
N PRO A 231 17.67 5.02 7.66
CA PRO A 231 17.51 4.62 9.06
C PRO A 231 16.18 5.13 9.61
N VAL A 232 15.50 4.34 10.43
CA VAL A 232 14.21 4.75 10.99
C VAL A 232 14.38 6.01 11.85
N GLY A 233 13.37 6.88 11.84
CA GLY A 233 13.42 8.13 12.59
C GLY A 233 14.25 9.25 11.98
N SER A 234 14.67 9.12 10.71
CA SER A 234 15.43 10.15 10.00
C SER A 234 14.61 11.40 9.66
N PHE A 235 13.28 11.32 9.73
CA PHE A 235 12.35 12.40 9.41
C PHE A 235 11.58 12.85 10.65
N LYS A 236 10.84 13.96 10.57
CA LYS A 236 10.00 14.41 11.69
C LYS A 236 8.86 13.40 11.94
N PRO A 237 8.46 13.15 13.19
CA PRO A 237 7.30 12.33 13.47
C PRO A 237 5.99 13.08 13.18
N ASN A 238 4.89 12.34 13.08
CA ASN A 238 3.55 12.91 13.12
C ASN A 238 3.12 13.32 14.54
N ALA A 239 1.91 13.86 14.70
CA ALA A 239 1.41 14.36 15.99
C ALA A 239 1.28 13.30 17.10
N PHE A 240 1.28 12.01 16.75
CA PHE A 240 1.32 10.92 17.73
C PHE A 240 2.75 10.51 18.10
N GLY A 241 3.79 11.04 17.45
CA GLY A 241 5.17 10.62 17.67
C GLY A 241 5.58 9.41 16.83
N LEU A 242 4.82 9.07 15.79
CA LEU A 242 5.14 7.98 14.87
C LEU A 242 5.99 8.49 13.72
N TYR A 243 7.01 7.72 13.37
CA TYR A 243 7.95 8.03 12.31
C TYR A 243 7.71 7.16 11.08
N ASP A 244 8.11 7.67 9.92
CA ASP A 244 8.14 6.91 8.67
C ASP A 244 6.78 6.28 8.30
N MET A 245 5.67 6.93 8.68
CA MET A 245 4.33 6.52 8.27
C MET A 245 4.09 6.77 6.77
N MET A 246 4.85 7.70 6.18
CA MET A 246 4.86 8.01 4.76
C MET A 246 6.29 7.86 4.26
N GLY A 247 6.50 6.97 3.29
CA GLY A 247 7.78 6.67 2.68
C GLY A 247 8.60 5.63 3.43
N ASN A 248 9.88 5.56 3.08
CA ASN A 248 10.87 4.60 3.53
C ASN A 248 10.57 3.16 3.09
N VAL A 249 9.56 2.50 3.65
CA VAL A 249 9.09 1.17 3.25
C VAL A 249 7.57 1.09 3.29
N TRP A 250 7.00 0.35 2.34
CA TRP A 250 5.62 -0.13 2.43
C TRP A 250 5.49 -1.04 3.66
N GLN A 251 4.32 -1.04 4.30
CA GLN A 251 4.12 -1.74 5.57
C GLN A 251 2.93 -2.69 5.50
N TRP A 252 3.19 -3.98 5.69
CA TRP A 252 2.15 -5.01 5.78
C TRP A 252 1.12 -4.71 6.87
N THR A 253 -0.14 -5.03 6.60
CA THR A 253 -1.25 -5.03 7.56
C THR A 253 -1.88 -6.41 7.66
N ASP A 254 -2.73 -6.61 8.67
CA ASP A 254 -3.54 -7.83 8.78
C ASP A 254 -4.87 -7.76 8.01
N THR A 255 -5.10 -6.75 7.16
CA THR A 255 -6.35 -6.64 6.42
C THR A 255 -6.30 -7.41 5.09
N CYS A 256 -7.26 -8.32 4.87
CA CYS A 256 -7.38 -9.10 3.64
C CYS A 256 -7.81 -8.23 2.46
N TRP A 257 -7.28 -8.51 1.27
CA TRP A 257 -7.70 -7.82 0.06
C TRP A 257 -9.04 -8.38 -0.44
N GLN A 258 -10.09 -7.57 -0.40
CA GLN A 258 -11.45 -7.94 -0.88
C GLN A 258 -11.94 -9.30 -0.33
N GLY A 259 -11.64 -9.58 0.95
CA GLY A 259 -12.02 -10.83 1.61
C GLY A 259 -11.12 -12.03 1.29
N ASN A 260 -10.16 -11.91 0.38
CA ASN A 260 -9.16 -12.94 0.12
C ASN A 260 -7.92 -12.75 1.01
N CYS A 261 -7.77 -13.57 2.04
CA CYS A 261 -6.68 -13.46 3.01
C CYS A 261 -5.34 -14.07 2.56
N ALA A 262 -5.29 -14.73 1.40
CA ALA A 262 -4.02 -15.05 0.74
C ALA A 262 -3.34 -13.79 0.19
N LYS A 263 -4.09 -12.68 0.09
CA LYS A 263 -3.61 -11.35 -0.27
C LYS A 263 -3.85 -10.38 0.88
N ARG A 264 -2.85 -9.57 1.22
CA ARG A 264 -2.95 -8.62 2.35
C ARG A 264 -2.68 -7.21 1.86
N LEU A 265 -3.38 -6.25 2.45
CA LEU A 265 -3.14 -4.84 2.21
C LEU A 265 -1.83 -4.40 2.85
N PHE A 266 -1.17 -3.44 2.21
CA PHE A 266 -0.04 -2.70 2.75
C PHE A 266 -0.13 -1.21 2.37
N PHE A 267 0.52 -0.36 3.17
CA PHE A 267 0.33 1.10 3.15
C PHE A 267 1.66 1.86 3.32
N GLY A 268 1.64 3.15 2.96
CA GLY A 268 2.69 4.12 3.30
C GLY A 268 3.66 4.53 2.19
N GLY A 269 3.72 3.83 1.06
CA GLY A 269 4.74 4.11 0.04
C GLY A 269 6.14 3.69 0.49
N SER A 270 7.16 3.90 -0.35
CA SER A 270 8.55 3.58 0.00
C SER A 270 9.55 4.50 -0.69
N TRP A 271 10.84 4.30 -0.38
CA TRP A 271 11.99 5.04 -0.91
C TRP A 271 12.07 5.21 -2.43
N ASN A 272 11.45 4.33 -3.22
CA ASN A 272 11.45 4.36 -4.69
C ASN A 272 10.06 4.54 -5.32
N HIS A 273 9.05 4.88 -4.51
CA HIS A 273 7.71 5.17 -5.02
C HIS A 273 7.46 6.67 -5.00
N ARG A 274 6.55 7.13 -5.86
CA ARG A 274 6.29 8.56 -6.02
C ARG A 274 5.50 9.10 -4.83
N PRO A 275 5.46 10.43 -4.63
CA PRO A 275 4.78 11.00 -3.47
C PRO A 275 3.28 10.66 -3.38
N GLN A 276 2.62 10.40 -4.51
CA GLN A 276 1.21 10.03 -4.56
C GLN A 276 0.96 8.66 -3.91
N ASP A 277 1.97 7.78 -3.93
CA ASP A 277 1.89 6.43 -3.42
C ASP A 277 1.99 6.38 -1.88
N MET A 278 2.54 7.44 -1.26
CA MET A 278 2.69 7.52 0.19
C MET A 278 1.45 8.02 0.93
N ARG A 279 0.43 8.51 0.22
CA ARG A 279 -0.76 9.09 0.88
C ARG A 279 -1.42 8.05 1.77
N ALA A 280 -1.98 8.50 2.90
CA ALA A 280 -2.58 7.60 3.90
C ALA A 280 -3.72 6.73 3.33
N THR A 281 -4.36 7.17 2.24
CA THR A 281 -5.44 6.46 1.55
C THR A 281 -4.94 5.51 0.46
N THR A 282 -3.67 5.58 0.06
CA THR A 282 -3.14 4.73 -1.00
C THR A 282 -3.00 3.31 -0.47
N ARG A 283 -3.80 2.41 -1.03
CA ARG A 283 -3.85 0.99 -0.66
C ARG A 283 -3.22 0.18 -1.78
N ASN A 284 -2.37 -0.75 -1.40
CA ASN A 284 -1.85 -1.73 -2.34
C ASN A 284 -1.88 -3.12 -1.66
N TRP A 285 -1.71 -4.18 -2.44
CA TRP A 285 -1.81 -5.54 -1.94
C TRP A 285 -0.83 -6.46 -2.63
N PHE A 286 -0.41 -7.49 -1.91
CA PHE A 286 0.36 -8.59 -2.47
C PHE A 286 -0.11 -9.89 -1.87
N ASP A 287 0.23 -10.99 -2.54
CA ASP A 287 0.15 -12.32 -1.96
C ASP A 287 1.05 -12.41 -0.71
N THR A 288 0.59 -13.12 0.31
CA THR A 288 1.28 -13.28 1.61
C THR A 288 2.69 -13.86 1.52
N THR A 289 3.05 -14.47 0.38
CA THR A 289 4.39 -15.04 0.13
C THR A 289 5.37 -14.06 -0.50
N LYS A 290 4.91 -12.90 -1.01
CA LYS A 290 5.75 -11.94 -1.74
C LYS A 290 6.70 -11.19 -0.82
N ARG A 291 7.97 -11.16 -1.21
CA ARG A 291 9.05 -10.39 -0.57
C ARG A 291 9.52 -9.34 -1.54
N MET A 292 9.53 -8.08 -1.14
CA MET A 292 10.04 -6.98 -1.96
C MET A 292 11.05 -6.14 -1.18
N ARG A 293 12.04 -5.59 -1.89
CA ARG A 293 13.11 -4.74 -1.30
C ARG A 293 12.65 -3.40 -0.72
N TYR A 294 11.36 -3.11 -0.85
CA TYR A 294 10.74 -1.89 -0.38
C TYR A 294 9.58 -2.16 0.57
N LEU A 295 9.37 -3.43 0.96
CA LEU A 295 8.25 -3.88 1.77
C LEU A 295 8.78 -4.45 3.09
N GLY A 296 8.29 -3.87 4.18
CA GLY A 296 8.54 -4.28 5.56
C GLY A 296 7.24 -4.30 6.35
N PHE A 297 7.32 -4.06 7.65
CA PHE A 297 6.14 -4.01 8.51
C PHE A 297 6.41 -3.24 9.80
N ARG A 298 5.34 -2.93 10.53
CA ARG A 298 5.37 -2.39 11.89
C ARG A 298 4.42 -3.17 12.77
N LEU A 299 4.70 -3.14 14.07
CA LEU A 299 3.90 -3.85 15.07
C LEU A 299 2.71 -3.03 15.54
N ALA A 300 1.68 -3.73 16.01
CA ALA A 300 0.58 -3.20 16.78
C ALA A 300 0.28 -4.12 17.96
N MET A 301 -0.43 -3.58 18.96
CA MET A 301 -0.91 -4.32 20.12
C MET A 301 -2.24 -3.72 20.57
N THR A 302 -3.19 -4.55 20.94
CA THR A 302 -4.44 -4.09 21.57
C THR A 302 -4.15 -3.68 23.01
N THR A 303 -4.59 -2.48 23.41
CA THR A 303 -4.43 -1.99 24.79
C THR A 303 -5.73 -2.18 25.59
N PRO A 304 -5.66 -2.33 26.92
CA PRO A 304 -6.84 -2.44 27.80
C PRO A 304 -7.87 -1.32 27.61
#